data_AF-A0A7S1Y272-F1
#
_entry.id   AF-A0A7S1Y272-F1
#
_cell.length_a   1.000
_cell.length_b   1.000
_cell.length_c   1.000
_cell.angle_alpha   90.00
_cell.angle_beta   90.00
_cell.angle_gamma   90.00
#
_symmetry.space_group_name_H-M   'P 1'
#
loop_
_entity.id
_entity.type
_entity.pdbx_description
1 polymer ?
#
loop_
_entity_poly.entity_id
_entity_poly.type
_entity_poly.pdbx_seq_one_letter_code
_entity_poly.pdbx_strand_id
1 'polypeptide(L)'
;NDIFATLCEIAGVDVPSGSAVDSVSFADYIVSNNTEGLREFLGTWRFAGPLKESAIRYNNYKLVINHLQNTPMELYDLSEDIEEAVDLAMTADSDLIEMMTMMKAELDAIGPS
;
A
#
# COMPACT_ATOMS: atom_id res chain seq x y z
N ASN A 1 -6.26 4.19 -5.25
CA ASN A 1 -6.99 4.25 -6.54
C ASN A 1 -8.49 3.94 -6.38
N ASP A 2 -9.04 4.01 -5.17
CA ASP A 2 -10.28 3.30 -4.81
C ASP A 2 -11.56 4.13 -4.97
N ILE A 3 -11.42 5.42 -5.27
CA ILE A 3 -12.56 6.34 -5.44
C ILE A 3 -13.43 5.91 -6.63
N PHE A 4 -12.85 5.35 -7.69
CA PHE A 4 -13.59 4.99 -8.90
C PHE A 4 -14.59 3.86 -8.66
N ALA A 5 -14.13 2.70 -8.17
CA ALA A 5 -15.02 1.58 -7.83
C ALA A 5 -16.05 1.97 -6.76
N THR A 6 -15.64 2.77 -5.77
CA THR A 6 -16.54 3.28 -4.73
C THR A 6 -17.66 4.14 -5.29
N LEU A 7 -17.36 5.07 -6.22
CA LEU A 7 -18.38 5.90 -6.85
C LEU A 7 -19.30 5.09 -7.76
N CYS A 8 -18.77 4.11 -8.51
CA CYS A 8 -19.58 3.21 -9.33
C CYS A 8 -20.62 2.46 -8.49
N GLU A 9 -20.18 1.88 -7.37
CA GLU A 9 -21.06 1.15 -6.45
C GLU A 9 -22.13 2.06 -5.84
N ILE A 10 -21.74 3.24 -5.32
CA ILE A 10 -22.68 4.21 -4.76
C ILE A 10 -23.69 4.69 -5.80
N ALA A 11 -23.26 4.88 -7.05
CA ALA A 11 -24.13 5.31 -8.15
C ALA A 11 -24.99 4.17 -8.74
N GLY A 12 -24.77 2.92 -8.33
CA GLY A 12 -25.47 1.76 -8.87
C GLY A 12 -25.14 1.47 -10.33
N VAL A 13 -23.90 1.76 -10.76
CA VAL A 13 -23.42 1.50 -12.13
C VAL A 13 -22.27 0.50 -12.11
N ASP A 14 -22.20 -0.35 -13.14
CA ASP A 14 -21.10 -1.31 -13.27
C ASP A 14 -19.77 -0.60 -13.54
N VAL A 15 -18.68 -1.15 -13.01
CA VAL A 15 -17.31 -0.70 -13.31
C VAL A 15 -16.98 -1.04 -14.77
N PRO A 16 -16.69 -0.06 -15.65
CA PRO A 16 -16.42 -0.31 -17.05
C PRO A 16 -15.21 -1.25 -17.25
N SER A 17 -15.38 -2.26 -18.11
CA SER A 17 -14.33 -3.22 -18.44
C SER A 17 -13.06 -2.52 -18.95
N GLY A 18 -11.91 -2.82 -18.33
CA GLY A 18 -10.61 -2.26 -18.70
C GLY A 18 -10.26 -0.90 -18.07
N SER A 19 -11.13 -0.35 -17.22
CA SER A 19 -10.85 0.86 -16.43
C SER A 19 -10.61 0.51 -14.97
N ALA A 20 -9.65 1.18 -14.33
CA ALA A 20 -9.41 1.13 -12.88
C ALA A 20 -9.32 -0.30 -12.30
N VAL A 21 -8.54 -1.17 -12.96
CA VAL A 21 -8.37 -2.61 -12.65
C VAL A 21 -7.90 -2.85 -11.22
N ASP A 22 -7.20 -1.88 -10.64
CA ASP A 22 -6.69 -1.93 -9.28
C ASP A 22 -7.61 -1.28 -8.25
N SER A 23 -8.78 -0.75 -8.62
CA SER A 23 -9.70 -0.05 -7.72
C SER A 23 -10.55 -1.03 -6.90
N VAL A 24 -10.56 -0.88 -5.58
CA VAL A 24 -11.39 -1.68 -4.66
C VAL A 24 -12.38 -0.74 -3.97
N SER A 25 -13.67 -1.06 -4.03
CA SER A 25 -14.69 -0.23 -3.39
C SER A 25 -14.63 -0.34 -1.87
N PHE A 26 -14.89 0.77 -1.19
CA PHE A 26 -15.07 0.82 0.27
C PHE A 26 -16.42 1.45 0.65
N ALA A 27 -17.42 1.38 -0.25
CA ALA A 27 -18.74 1.96 -0.01
C ALA A 27 -19.46 1.31 1.19
N ASP A 28 -19.35 -0.01 1.36
CA ASP A 28 -19.89 -0.74 2.51
C ASP A 28 -19.37 -0.21 3.84
N TYR A 29 -18.09 0.14 3.91
CA TYR A 29 -17.49 0.76 5.08
C TYR A 29 -18.10 2.12 5.38
N ILE A 30 -18.33 2.96 4.35
CA ILE A 30 -18.95 4.29 4.53
C ILE A 30 -20.38 4.17 5.09
N VAL A 31 -21.16 3.19 4.62
CA VAL A 31 -22.59 3.07 4.95
C VAL A 31 -22.82 2.34 6.28
N SER A 32 -21.99 1.35 6.60
CA SER A 32 -22.27 0.40 7.68
C SER A 32 -21.12 0.16 8.67
N ASN A 33 -19.97 0.81 8.46
CA ASN A 33 -18.70 0.49 9.13
C ASN A 33 -18.27 -0.98 8.94
N ASN A 34 -18.75 -1.68 7.91
CA ASN A 34 -18.27 -3.00 7.56
C ASN A 34 -16.83 -2.90 7.02
N THR A 35 -15.89 -3.59 7.68
CA THR A 35 -14.48 -3.60 7.29
C THR A 35 -14.12 -4.77 6.37
N GLU A 36 -15.07 -5.66 6.08
CA GLU A 36 -14.87 -6.75 5.11
C GLU A 36 -14.57 -6.19 3.72
N GLY A 37 -13.57 -6.77 3.05
CA GLY A 37 -13.18 -6.35 1.69
C GLY A 37 -12.38 -5.05 1.62
N LEU A 38 -12.08 -4.39 2.74
CA LEU A 38 -11.15 -3.26 2.74
C LEU A 38 -9.76 -3.70 2.28
N ARG A 39 -9.11 -2.81 1.55
CA ARG A 39 -7.75 -3.01 1.06
C ARG A 39 -6.77 -3.13 2.22
N GLU A 40 -6.06 -4.25 2.26
CA GLU A 40 -4.97 -4.46 3.23
C GLU A 40 -3.64 -3.84 2.75
N PHE A 41 -3.39 -3.88 1.44
CA PHE A 41 -2.15 -3.42 0.82
C PHE A 41 -2.34 -2.23 -0.11
N LEU A 42 -1.58 -1.17 0.10
CA LEU A 42 -1.54 0.00 -0.79
C LEU A 42 -0.11 0.28 -1.23
N GLY A 43 0.18 -0.04 -2.50
CA GLY A 43 1.44 0.29 -3.16
C GLY A 43 1.44 1.71 -3.74
N THR A 44 2.61 2.35 -3.69
CA THR A 44 2.87 3.66 -4.30
C THR A 44 4.25 3.67 -4.97
N TRP A 45 4.35 4.33 -6.12
CA TRP A 45 5.58 4.43 -6.90
C TRP A 45 5.83 5.87 -7.32
N ARG A 46 7.06 6.35 -7.11
CA ARG A 46 7.50 7.69 -7.49
C ARG A 46 8.51 7.58 -8.62
N PHE A 47 8.10 8.02 -9.80
CA PHE A 47 8.97 8.17 -10.98
C PHE A 47 9.53 9.58 -11.05
N ALA A 48 10.84 9.71 -11.20
CA ALA A 48 11.52 10.99 -11.44
C ALA A 48 12.54 10.79 -12.57
N GLY A 49 12.04 10.39 -13.74
CA GLY A 49 12.82 9.69 -14.76
C GLY A 49 12.72 8.19 -14.51
N PRO A 50 13.80 7.51 -14.06
CA PRO A 50 13.69 6.14 -13.56
C PRO A 50 12.81 6.06 -12.29
N LEU A 51 12.41 4.84 -11.92
CA LEU A 51 11.79 4.57 -10.63
C LEU A 51 12.75 5.03 -9.52
N LYS A 52 12.31 5.98 -8.70
CA LYS A 52 13.12 6.57 -7.63
C LYS A 52 12.84 5.92 -6.29
N GLU A 53 11.57 5.69 -6.00
CA GLU A 53 11.11 5.19 -4.72
C GLU A 53 9.81 4.41 -4.91
N SER A 54 9.65 3.36 -4.13
CA SER A 54 8.40 2.64 -4.00
C SER A 54 8.11 2.43 -2.52
N ALA A 55 6.83 2.43 -2.16
CA ALA A 55 6.42 2.12 -0.80
C ALA A 55 5.14 1.28 -0.82
N ILE A 56 4.99 0.43 0.19
CA ILE A 56 3.75 -0.33 0.43
C ILE A 56 3.31 -0.13 1.87
N ARG A 57 2.02 0.15 2.04
CA ARG A 57 1.36 0.13 3.34
C ARG A 57 0.65 -1.21 3.53
N TYR A 58 0.85 -1.83 4.69
CA TYR A 58 0.11 -2.99 5.16
C TYR A 58 -0.40 -2.72 6.58
N ASN A 59 -1.71 -2.61 6.75
CA ASN A 59 -2.33 -2.19 8.02
C ASN A 59 -1.73 -0.87 8.54
N ASN A 60 -0.99 -0.92 9.65
CA ASN A 60 -0.32 0.23 10.26
C ASN A 60 1.11 0.42 9.75
N TYR A 61 1.69 -0.59 9.10
CA TYR A 61 3.09 -0.55 8.70
C TYR A 61 3.28 0.02 7.32
N LYS A 62 4.39 0.72 7.11
CA LYS A 62 4.84 1.22 5.82
C LYS A 62 6.28 0.77 5.57
N LEU A 63 6.48 0.09 4.45
CA LEU A 63 7.81 -0.27 3.94
C LEU A 63 8.18 0.69 2.81
N VAL A 64 9.36 1.30 2.89
CA VAL A 64 9.89 2.23 1.89
C VAL A 64 11.18 1.67 1.27
N ILE A 65 11.30 1.81 -0.05
CA ILE A 65 12.44 1.34 -0.84
C ILE A 65 12.92 2.46 -1.74
N ASN A 66 14.16 2.89 -1.52
CA ASN A 66 14.84 3.84 -2.41
C ASN A 66 15.62 3.07 -3.48
N HIS A 67 15.32 3.32 -4.75
CA HIS A 67 15.93 2.62 -5.87
C HIS A 67 17.17 3.31 -6.44
N LEU A 68 17.44 4.57 -6.04
CA LEU A 68 18.58 5.35 -6.52
C LEU A 68 19.76 5.33 -5.56
N GLN A 69 19.52 4.94 -4.32
CA GLN A 69 20.54 4.83 -3.29
C GLN A 69 20.70 3.37 -2.91
N ASN A 70 21.90 3.00 -2.49
CA ASN A 70 22.15 1.67 -1.93
C ASN A 70 21.73 1.63 -0.45
N THR A 71 20.57 2.21 -0.14
CA THR A 71 20.03 2.33 1.20
C THR A 71 19.21 1.07 1.50
N PRO A 72 19.31 0.50 2.71
CA PRO A 72 18.42 -0.58 3.12
C PRO A 72 16.95 -0.14 3.06
N MET A 73 16.05 -1.13 3.01
CA MET A 73 14.62 -0.87 3.14
C MET A 73 14.35 -0.29 4.53
N GLU A 74 13.40 0.65 4.60
CA GLU A 74 12.99 1.31 5.84
C GLU A 74 11.58 0.83 6.21
N LEU A 75 11.32 0.60 7.50
CA LEU A 75 10.03 0.13 8.01
C LEU A 75 9.53 1.07 9.11
N TYR A 76 8.29 1.55 8.98
CA TYR A 76 7.67 2.46 9.95
C TYR A 76 6.33 1.89 10.44
N ASP A 77 6.00 2.08 11.71
CA ASP A 77 4.66 1.86 12.26
C ASP A 77 3.91 3.19 12.34
N LEU A 78 3.01 3.42 11.40
CA LEU A 78 2.24 4.66 11.27
C LEU A 78 1.20 4.86 12.37
N SER A 79 0.92 3.85 13.20
CA SER A 79 0.02 4.02 14.33
C SER A 79 0.67 4.77 15.49
N GLU A 80 1.99 4.67 15.62
CA GLU A 80 2.78 5.34 16.66
C GLU A 80 3.67 6.44 16.08
N ASP A 81 4.07 6.33 14.81
CA ASP A 81 5.02 7.20 14.13
C ASP A 81 4.52 7.63 12.73
N ILE A 82 3.57 8.55 12.72
CA ILE A 82 3.02 9.12 11.48
C ILE A 82 4.03 9.99 10.71
N GLU A 83 5.08 10.47 11.39
CA GLU A 83 6.12 11.31 10.80
C GLU A 83 7.24 10.49 10.14
N GLU A 84 7.22 9.16 10.30
CA GLU A 84 8.22 8.23 9.75
C GLU A 84 9.63 8.58 10.26
N ALA A 85 9.73 8.93 11.55
CA ALA A 85 10.97 9.37 12.19
C ALA A 85 11.82 8.20 12.72
N VAL A 86 11.21 7.04 13.00
CA VAL A 86 11.86 5.88 13.60
C VAL A 86 11.81 4.70 12.64
N ASP A 87 12.94 4.44 11.97
CA ASP A 87 13.10 3.25 11.14
C ASP A 87 13.29 1.99 11.98
N LEU A 88 12.29 1.11 11.95
CA LEU A 88 12.27 -0.17 12.65
C LEU A 88 13.11 -1.25 11.96
N ALA A 89 13.45 -1.08 10.68
CA ALA A 89 14.15 -2.10 9.89
C ALA A 89 15.53 -2.44 10.47
N MET A 90 16.20 -1.45 11.08
CA MET A 90 17.54 -1.63 11.67
C MET A 90 17.53 -2.46 12.96
N THR A 91 16.37 -2.59 13.61
CA THR A 91 16.21 -3.29 14.89
C THR A 91 15.17 -4.41 14.81
N ALA A 92 14.79 -4.80 13.60
CA ALA A 92 13.74 -5.77 13.34
C ALA A 92 14.07 -7.14 13.95
N ASP A 93 13.08 -7.73 14.62
CA ASP A 93 13.10 -9.14 15.02
C ASP A 93 12.67 -10.05 13.86
N SER A 94 12.57 -11.36 14.12
CA SER A 94 12.16 -12.33 13.09
C SER A 94 10.82 -12.01 12.47
N ASP A 95 9.87 -11.54 13.28
CA ASP A 95 8.48 -11.36 12.86
C ASP A 95 8.37 -10.12 11.97
N LEU A 96 9.08 -9.04 12.32
CA LEU A 96 9.20 -7.86 11.48
C LEU A 96 9.93 -8.16 10.17
N ILE A 97 10.96 -9.01 10.18
CA ILE A 97 11.67 -9.42 8.95
C ILE A 97 10.75 -10.23 8.02
N GLU A 98 9.95 -11.15 8.56
CA GLU A 98 8.96 -11.91 7.78
C GLU A 98 7.91 -10.97 7.17
N MET A 99 7.39 -10.03 7.96
CA MET A 99 6.44 -9.03 7.48
C MET A 99 7.03 -8.16 6.37
N MET A 100 8.26 -7.65 6.52
CA MET A 100 8.94 -6.88 5.47
C MET A 100 9.10 -7.68 4.18
N THR A 101 9.41 -8.98 4.30
CA THR A 101 9.58 -9.88 3.15
C THR A 101 8.26 -10.08 2.41
N MET A 102 7.17 -10.30 3.16
CA MET A 102 5.82 -10.41 2.60
C MET A 102 5.40 -9.10 1.91
N MET A 103 5.58 -7.95 2.58
CA MET A 103 5.28 -6.64 2.03
C MET A 103 6.07 -6.36 0.75
N LYS A 104 7.35 -6.72 0.72
CA LYS A 104 8.19 -6.57 -0.48
C LYS A 104 7.68 -7.43 -1.64
N ALA A 105 7.34 -8.68 -1.37
CA ALA A 105 6.82 -9.59 -2.38
C ALA A 105 5.50 -9.08 -2.97
N GLU A 106 4.60 -8.58 -2.13
CA GLU A 106 3.36 -7.98 -2.58
C GLU A 106 3.62 -6.73 -3.43
N LEU A 107 4.50 -5.84 -2.98
CA LEU A 107 4.86 -4.62 -3.72
C LEU A 107 5.41 -4.93 -5.12
N ASP A 108 6.16 -6.01 -5.27
CA ASP A 108 6.64 -6.48 -6.57
C ASP A 108 5.51 -7.06 -7.43
N ALA A 109 4.55 -7.75 -6.82
CA ALA A 109 3.41 -8.35 -7.51
C ALA A 109 2.42 -7.31 -8.04
N ILE A 110 2.17 -6.24 -7.29
CA ILE A 110 1.28 -5.14 -7.69
C ILE A 110 2.02 -4.02 -8.44
N GLY A 111 3.34 -4.12 -8.54
CA GLY A 111 4.20 -3.14 -9.16
C GLY A 111 4.07 -3.04 -10.68
N PRO A 112 4.47 -1.90 -11.27
CA PRO A 112 4.56 -1.77 -12.71
C PRO A 112 5.62 -2.74 -13.26
N SER A 113 5.23 -3.49 -14.29
CA SER A 113 6.06 -4.46 -15.03
C SER A 113 7.16 -3.82 -15.87
#